data_AF-A0A7K4D1R3-F1
#
_entry.id   AF-A0A7K4D1R3-F1
#
_cell.length_a   1.000
_cell.length_b   1.000
_cell.length_c   1.000
_cell.angle_alpha   90.00
_cell.angle_beta   90.00
_cell.angle_gamma   90.00
#
_symmetry.space_group_name_H-M   'P 1'
#
loop_
_entity.id
_entity.type
_entity.pdbx_description
1 polymer ?
#
loop_
_entity_poly.entity_id
_entity_poly.type
_entity_poly.pdbx_seq_one_letter_code
_entity_poly.pdbx_strand_id
1 'polypeptide(L)'
;MCPITFEPDAPAAESTASLLAWFKDWLAESSKVNGRVKWKGIHDEGTYLTAWREYQLHAADPAVNSYAMNMLGKADAWLKRHLVHGYWRKQEVHHGVEHFIIFLAWIHELDPAEPVHARQLRDAAANITDTWSKKLKWYDPATNRFTSLYLGTRYVDPSKSLNIAEHLRLVRLAWLGLACGGNPGLAGFIKAYSHEWASQVASGDEIPLYLGEFTEPDASQRARNQAEFAKDAQSFVGAAPKQITPRTRAEIHVANGTPGLFMALHAATRDLVYLDAAERVVVTVLGQLGSPYAHPVGDLAWQLHRAGRLPGLAATLEPVKARLDAIAGHALAIKIVRGIRWQ
;
A
#
# COMPACT_ATOMS: atom_id res chain seq x y z
N MET A 1 0.68 17.68 -18.40
CA MET A 1 1.04 16.36 -18.95
C MET A 1 2.19 16.55 -19.92
N CYS A 2 3.31 15.87 -19.70
CA CYS A 2 4.50 15.94 -20.57
C CYS A 2 4.30 14.97 -21.74
N PRO A 3 4.45 15.36 -23.02
CA PRO A 3 4.41 14.41 -24.12
C PRO A 3 5.72 13.62 -24.14
N ILE A 4 5.65 12.36 -23.75
CA ILE A 4 6.69 11.37 -24.04
C ILE A 4 6.50 11.00 -25.51
N THR A 5 7.54 11.18 -26.33
CA THR A 5 7.57 10.74 -27.73
C THR A 5 8.60 9.63 -27.87
N PHE A 6 8.31 8.64 -28.72
CA PHE A 6 9.09 7.42 -28.90
C PHE A 6 9.71 7.42 -30.30
N GLU A 7 11.03 7.28 -30.42
CA GLU A 7 11.74 7.11 -31.71
C GLU A 7 12.59 5.82 -31.68
N PRO A 8 12.69 5.05 -32.79
CA PRO A 8 12.97 3.62 -32.72
C PRO A 8 14.27 3.19 -33.44
N ASP A 9 15.46 3.26 -32.81
CA ASP A 9 16.74 3.01 -33.55
C ASP A 9 17.91 2.28 -32.79
N ALA A 10 17.67 1.38 -31.82
CA ALA A 10 18.74 0.53 -31.23
C ALA A 10 18.22 -0.83 -30.68
N PRO A 11 19.07 -1.89 -30.57
CA PRO A 11 18.67 -3.25 -30.19
C PRO A 11 18.27 -3.45 -28.70
N ALA A 12 17.38 -4.43 -28.43
CA ALA A 12 16.74 -4.74 -27.14
C ALA A 12 17.65 -4.90 -25.91
N ALA A 13 18.83 -5.51 -26.09
CA ALA A 13 19.78 -5.70 -24.99
C ALA A 13 20.46 -4.38 -24.59
N GLU A 14 20.69 -3.50 -25.56
CA GLU A 14 21.15 -2.14 -25.33
C GLU A 14 20.06 -1.27 -24.71
N SER A 15 18.77 -1.56 -24.96
CA SER A 15 17.65 -0.79 -24.39
C SER A 15 17.42 -1.02 -22.89
N THR A 16 17.53 -2.26 -22.40
CA THR A 16 17.40 -2.52 -20.94
C THR A 16 18.60 -1.97 -20.17
N ALA A 17 19.82 -2.16 -20.69
CA ALA A 17 21.03 -1.59 -20.09
C ALA A 17 20.99 -0.06 -20.08
N SER A 18 20.51 0.55 -21.17
CA SER A 18 20.35 2.01 -21.29
C SER A 18 19.25 2.54 -20.37
N LEU A 19 18.14 1.82 -20.20
CA LEU A 19 17.08 2.18 -19.27
C LEU A 19 17.57 2.10 -17.81
N LEU A 20 18.28 1.03 -17.44
CA LEU A 20 18.87 0.89 -16.10
C LEU A 20 19.94 1.96 -15.84
N ALA A 21 20.78 2.28 -16.84
CA ALA A 21 21.74 3.37 -16.73
C ALA A 21 21.06 4.73 -16.54
N TRP A 22 19.99 5.00 -17.30
CA TRP A 22 19.19 6.21 -17.13
C TRP A 22 18.56 6.30 -15.73
N PHE A 23 17.96 5.21 -15.25
CA PHE A 23 17.41 5.16 -13.89
C PHE A 23 18.52 5.43 -12.87
N LYS A 24 19.68 4.79 -13.01
CA LYS A 24 20.83 5.02 -12.13
C LYS A 24 21.22 6.50 -12.05
N ASP A 25 21.31 7.18 -13.20
CA ASP A 25 21.65 8.61 -13.25
C ASP A 25 20.57 9.48 -12.60
N TRP A 26 19.29 9.20 -12.87
CA TRP A 26 18.16 9.88 -12.23
C TRP A 26 18.15 9.68 -10.71
N LEU A 27 18.40 8.46 -10.24
CA LEU A 27 18.48 8.11 -8.82
C LEU A 27 19.65 8.83 -8.13
N ALA A 28 20.81 8.89 -8.78
CA ALA A 28 21.97 9.61 -8.28
C ALA A 28 21.68 11.11 -8.12
N GLU A 29 20.99 11.72 -9.08
CA GLU A 29 20.62 13.13 -9.00
C GLU A 29 19.54 13.38 -7.94
N SER A 30 18.50 12.54 -7.90
CA SER A 30 17.45 12.58 -6.87
C SER A 30 18.05 12.45 -5.46
N SER A 31 19.03 11.57 -5.27
CA SER A 31 19.74 11.37 -4.01
C SER A 31 20.51 12.62 -3.57
N LYS A 32 21.11 13.39 -4.49
CA LYS A 32 21.83 14.63 -4.14
C LYS A 32 20.88 15.71 -3.62
N VAL A 33 19.71 15.83 -4.24
CA VAL A 33 18.70 16.83 -3.88
C VAL A 33 18.03 16.44 -2.57
N ASN A 34 17.44 15.24 -2.52
CA ASN A 34 16.64 14.78 -1.38
C ASN A 34 17.50 14.37 -0.18
N GLY A 35 18.73 13.90 -0.42
CA GLY A 35 19.65 13.48 0.64
C GLY A 35 20.13 14.62 1.55
N ARG A 36 19.92 15.89 1.17
CA ARG A 36 20.24 17.05 2.00
C ARG A 36 19.09 17.50 2.89
N VAL A 37 17.88 17.03 2.60
CA VAL A 37 16.68 17.41 3.36
C VAL A 37 16.69 16.72 4.71
N LYS A 38 16.44 17.51 5.77
CA LYS A 38 16.23 16.98 7.11
C LYS A 38 14.84 16.35 7.19
N TRP A 39 14.73 15.20 7.86
CA TRP A 39 13.44 14.58 8.16
C TRP A 39 12.60 15.50 9.04
N LYS A 40 11.33 15.72 8.67
CA LYS A 40 10.36 16.59 9.33
C LYS A 40 9.15 15.84 9.87
N GLY A 41 9.01 14.56 9.57
CA GLY A 41 7.88 13.74 9.97
C GLY A 41 6.68 13.84 9.03
N ILE A 42 6.91 14.16 7.75
CA ILE A 42 5.87 14.13 6.72
C ILE A 42 5.83 12.73 6.12
N HIS A 43 4.65 12.19 5.86
CA HIS A 43 4.48 10.80 5.40
C HIS A 43 5.27 10.49 4.12
N ASP A 44 5.46 11.47 3.23
CA ASP A 44 6.16 11.29 1.96
C ASP A 44 7.70 11.17 2.03
N GLU A 45 8.34 11.51 3.15
CA GLU A 45 9.80 11.68 3.22
C GLU A 45 10.61 10.39 3.01
N GLY A 46 9.98 9.22 3.17
CA GLY A 46 10.59 7.92 2.85
C GLY A 46 9.82 7.12 1.80
N THR A 47 8.53 7.39 1.61
CA THR A 47 7.67 6.57 0.75
C THR A 47 8.01 6.72 -0.73
N TYR A 48 8.51 7.88 -1.16
CA TYR A 48 8.94 8.09 -2.55
C TYR A 48 10.01 7.10 -3.00
N LEU A 49 10.79 6.55 -2.07
CA LEU A 49 11.84 5.60 -2.40
C LEU A 49 11.29 4.25 -2.86
N THR A 50 10.02 3.96 -2.61
CA THR A 50 9.40 2.74 -3.16
C THR A 50 9.33 2.75 -4.68
N ALA A 51 9.39 3.92 -5.32
CA ALA A 51 9.57 4.03 -6.77
C ALA A 51 10.90 3.43 -7.27
N TRP A 52 11.87 3.23 -6.37
CA TRP A 52 13.19 2.68 -6.68
C TRP A 52 13.25 1.17 -6.51
N ARG A 53 12.19 0.56 -5.97
CA ARG A 53 12.11 -0.88 -5.64
C ARG A 53 12.36 -1.75 -6.86
N GLU A 54 11.69 -1.50 -7.98
CA GLU A 54 11.85 -2.30 -9.19
C GLU A 54 13.27 -2.19 -9.77
N TYR A 55 13.83 -0.97 -9.83
CA TYR A 55 15.24 -0.80 -10.20
C TYR A 55 16.16 -1.61 -9.29
N GLN A 56 15.94 -1.58 -7.97
CA GLN A 56 16.76 -2.29 -7.02
C GLN A 56 16.67 -3.81 -7.15
N LEU A 57 15.47 -4.35 -7.44
CA LEU A 57 15.27 -5.79 -7.69
C LEU A 57 16.07 -6.27 -8.91
N HIS A 58 16.27 -5.42 -9.91
CA HIS A 58 17.01 -5.76 -11.13
C HIS A 58 18.50 -5.45 -11.08
N ALA A 59 18.88 -4.30 -10.51
CA ALA A 59 20.25 -3.79 -10.55
C ALA A 59 21.07 -4.17 -9.31
N ALA A 60 20.42 -4.51 -8.19
CA ALA A 60 21.05 -4.76 -6.91
C ALA A 60 22.10 -3.69 -6.53
N ASP A 61 21.78 -2.41 -6.77
CA ASP A 61 22.72 -1.30 -6.67
C ASP A 61 23.04 -0.97 -5.19
N PRO A 62 24.30 -1.10 -4.74
CA PRO A 62 24.67 -0.81 -3.35
C PRO A 62 24.49 0.67 -2.99
N ALA A 63 24.46 1.58 -3.97
CA ALA A 63 24.22 3.00 -3.72
C ALA A 63 22.78 3.27 -3.27
N VAL A 64 21.81 2.54 -3.83
CA VAL A 64 20.40 2.63 -3.42
C VAL A 64 20.23 2.15 -1.98
N ASN A 65 20.84 1.01 -1.63
CA ASN A 65 20.81 0.52 -0.25
C ASN A 65 21.45 1.53 0.72
N SER A 66 22.65 2.01 0.41
CA SER A 66 23.35 3.01 1.22
C SER A 66 22.52 4.27 1.44
N TYR A 67 21.82 4.72 0.40
CA TYR A 67 20.93 5.88 0.50
C TYR A 67 19.68 5.59 1.35
N ALA A 68 19.04 4.45 1.14
CA ALA A 68 17.87 4.04 1.94
C ALA A 68 18.21 3.94 3.44
N MET A 69 19.38 3.38 3.78
CA MET A 69 19.85 3.31 5.18
C MET A 69 20.22 4.69 5.75
N ASN A 70 20.76 5.60 4.95
CA ASN A 70 20.94 7.00 5.37
C ASN A 70 19.60 7.65 5.72
N MET A 71 18.57 7.43 4.90
CA MET A 71 17.23 7.95 5.15
C MET A 71 16.58 7.31 6.38
N LEU A 72 16.77 6.00 6.60
CA LEU A 72 16.35 5.32 7.82
C LEU A 72 16.99 5.94 9.06
N GLY A 73 18.29 6.23 9.02
CA GLY A 73 19.00 6.89 10.13
C GLY A 73 18.45 8.28 10.45
N LYS A 74 18.12 9.08 9.43
CA LYS A 74 17.47 10.39 9.61
C LYS A 74 16.07 10.26 10.21
N ALA A 75 15.28 9.31 9.70
CA ALA A 75 13.95 9.03 10.22
C ALA A 75 14.02 8.60 11.68
N ASP A 76 14.87 7.63 12.04
CA ASP A 76 15.01 7.13 13.41
C ASP A 76 15.41 8.23 14.40
N ALA A 77 16.36 9.09 14.01
CA ALA A 77 16.75 10.24 14.82
C ALA A 77 15.58 11.18 15.08
N TRP A 78 14.73 11.42 14.08
CA TRP A 78 13.53 12.24 14.24
C TRP A 78 12.46 11.54 15.08
N LEU A 79 12.12 10.29 14.78
CA LEU A 79 11.02 9.55 15.40
C LEU A 79 11.24 9.34 16.90
N LYS A 80 12.47 9.07 17.33
CA LYS A 80 12.84 8.95 18.76
C LYS A 80 12.45 10.18 19.60
N ARG A 81 12.41 11.37 18.99
CA ARG A 81 12.05 12.62 19.69
C ARG A 81 10.56 12.95 19.61
N HIS A 82 9.85 12.42 18.63
CA HIS A 82 8.51 12.91 18.27
C HIS A 82 7.40 11.89 18.47
N LEU A 83 7.69 10.60 18.30
CA LEU A 83 6.73 9.53 18.57
C LEU A 83 6.67 9.24 20.07
N VAL A 84 5.51 8.76 20.50
CA VAL A 84 5.26 8.33 21.87
C VAL A 84 4.79 6.88 21.78
N HIS A 85 5.43 5.96 22.50
CA HIS A 85 5.20 4.51 22.38
C HIS A 85 5.24 4.00 20.93
N GLY A 86 6.24 4.46 20.15
CA GLY A 86 6.44 4.00 18.77
C GLY A 86 5.44 4.51 17.75
N TYR A 87 4.49 5.37 18.12
CA TYR A 87 3.49 5.88 17.19
C TYR A 87 3.15 7.37 17.41
N TRP A 88 2.38 7.94 16.47
CA TRP A 88 1.90 9.31 16.51
C TRP A 88 1.02 9.57 17.75
N ARG A 89 1.04 10.80 18.26
CA ARG A 89 0.16 11.21 19.37
C ARG A 89 -1.31 11.18 18.96
N LYS A 90 -1.59 11.60 17.72
CA LYS A 90 -2.87 11.58 17.01
C LYS A 90 -2.54 11.48 15.53
N GLN A 91 -3.14 10.53 14.83
CA GLN A 91 -3.12 10.50 13.37
C GLN A 91 -4.32 9.73 12.85
N GLU A 92 -4.71 9.96 11.60
CA GLU A 92 -5.72 9.12 10.96
C GLU A 92 -5.12 7.82 10.37
N VAL A 93 -5.98 6.83 10.14
CA VAL A 93 -5.59 5.46 9.76
C VAL A 93 -5.00 5.34 8.35
N HIS A 94 -5.17 6.34 7.48
CA HIS A 94 -4.51 6.46 6.19
C HIS A 94 -3.04 6.84 6.39
N HIS A 95 -2.70 8.12 6.57
CA HIS A 95 -1.32 8.60 6.52
C HIS A 95 -0.49 8.15 7.73
N GLY A 96 -1.13 7.84 8.87
CA GLY A 96 -0.39 7.46 10.08
C GLY A 96 0.42 6.19 9.99
N VAL A 97 0.03 5.28 9.10
CA VAL A 97 0.70 4.00 8.93
C VAL A 97 1.72 4.00 7.80
N GLU A 98 1.76 5.03 6.94
CA GLU A 98 2.54 4.99 5.69
C GLU A 98 4.04 4.88 5.88
N HIS A 99 4.59 5.63 6.84
CA HIS A 99 6.00 5.48 7.23
C HIS A 99 6.33 4.00 7.51
N PHE A 100 5.43 3.30 8.19
CA PHE A 100 5.65 1.92 8.63
C PHE A 100 5.40 0.91 7.51
N ILE A 101 4.24 0.98 6.84
CA ILE A 101 3.81 -0.08 5.92
C ILE A 101 4.31 0.11 4.48
N ILE A 102 4.86 1.29 4.17
CA ILE A 102 5.45 1.61 2.87
C ILE A 102 6.97 1.71 3.02
N PHE A 103 7.47 2.73 3.74
CA PHE A 103 8.90 2.96 3.84
C PHE A 103 9.62 1.87 4.64
N LEU A 104 9.24 1.60 5.89
CA LEU A 104 9.90 0.57 6.69
C LEU A 104 9.66 -0.84 6.16
N ALA A 105 8.52 -1.11 5.54
CA ALA A 105 8.27 -2.38 4.85
C ALA A 105 9.30 -2.62 3.74
N TRP A 106 9.60 -1.59 2.94
CA TRP A 106 10.62 -1.69 1.91
C TRP A 106 12.04 -1.80 2.49
N ILE A 107 12.36 -1.08 3.57
CA ILE A 107 13.63 -1.27 4.29
C ILE A 107 13.78 -2.72 4.77
N HIS A 108 12.71 -3.31 5.31
CA HIS A 108 12.72 -4.71 5.74
C HIS A 108 13.00 -5.68 4.58
N GLU A 109 12.49 -5.40 3.38
CA GLU A 109 12.79 -6.18 2.17
C GLU A 109 14.25 -6.01 1.72
N LEU A 110 14.82 -4.80 1.85
CA LEU A 110 16.19 -4.50 1.46
C LEU A 110 17.23 -5.12 2.40
N ASP A 111 17.00 -5.01 3.71
CA ASP A 111 17.85 -5.59 4.74
C ASP A 111 17.00 -6.10 5.91
N PRO A 112 16.60 -7.38 5.89
CA PRO A 112 15.82 -7.96 6.98
C PRO A 112 16.53 -7.97 8.34
N ALA A 113 17.87 -7.89 8.36
CA ALA A 113 18.68 -7.96 9.58
C ALA A 113 18.86 -6.60 10.26
N GLU A 114 18.54 -5.49 9.59
CA GLU A 114 18.64 -4.15 10.16
C GLU A 114 17.73 -4.00 11.42
N PRO A 115 18.29 -3.75 12.61
CA PRO A 115 17.48 -3.74 13.84
C PRO A 115 16.56 -2.51 13.98
N VAL A 116 16.82 -1.42 13.25
CA VAL A 116 16.08 -0.16 13.39
C VAL A 116 14.65 -0.26 12.86
N HIS A 117 14.42 -0.76 11.63
CA HIS A 117 13.05 -0.90 11.12
C HIS A 117 12.28 -1.93 11.94
N ALA A 118 12.93 -3.04 12.34
CA ALA A 118 12.29 -4.10 13.11
C ALA A 118 11.78 -3.57 14.46
N ARG A 119 12.59 -2.78 15.18
CA ARG A 119 12.16 -2.11 16.41
C ARG A 119 10.99 -1.16 16.15
N GLN A 120 11.09 -0.28 15.15
CA GLN A 120 10.04 0.71 14.87
C GLN A 120 8.71 0.05 14.50
N LEU A 121 8.73 -1.03 13.71
CA LEU A 121 7.54 -1.80 13.34
C LEU A 121 6.90 -2.50 14.56
N ARG A 122 7.72 -3.12 15.42
CA ARG A 122 7.22 -3.73 16.68
C ARG A 122 6.55 -2.69 17.58
N ASP A 123 7.23 -1.57 17.83
CA ASP A 123 6.74 -0.54 18.75
C ASP A 123 5.44 0.08 18.23
N ALA A 124 5.35 0.35 16.91
CA ALA A 124 4.14 0.86 16.29
C ALA A 124 2.98 -0.15 16.36
N ALA A 125 3.21 -1.41 15.96
CA ALA A 125 2.19 -2.46 15.93
C ALA A 125 1.65 -2.81 17.32
N ALA A 126 2.47 -2.71 18.37
CA ALA A 126 2.05 -2.97 19.73
C ALA A 126 0.85 -2.09 20.15
N ASN A 127 0.69 -0.88 19.60
CA ASN A 127 -0.46 -0.01 19.91
C ASN A 127 -1.83 -0.57 19.47
N ILE A 128 -1.87 -1.57 18.58
CA ILE A 128 -3.13 -2.16 18.10
C ILE A 128 -3.76 -3.03 19.19
N THR A 129 -2.95 -3.87 19.85
CA THR A 129 -3.41 -4.84 20.86
C THR A 129 -3.09 -4.42 22.28
N ASP A 130 -2.04 -3.62 22.47
CA ASP A 130 -1.55 -3.26 23.80
C ASP A 130 -2.17 -1.95 24.26
N THR A 131 -2.76 -1.98 25.45
CA THR A 131 -3.33 -0.79 26.06
C THR A 131 -2.30 -0.15 27.00
N TRP A 132 -1.45 0.72 26.47
CA TRP A 132 -0.60 1.60 27.31
C TRP A 132 -1.44 2.52 28.21
N SER A 133 -2.71 2.73 27.84
CA SER A 133 -3.74 3.40 28.63
C SER A 133 -5.06 2.65 28.53
N LYS A 134 -5.70 2.38 29.67
CA LYS A 134 -7.05 1.78 29.71
C LYS A 134 -8.12 2.62 28.98
N LYS A 135 -7.86 3.92 28.76
CA LYS A 135 -8.80 4.87 28.12
C LYS A 135 -8.60 5.00 26.61
N LEU A 136 -7.43 4.62 26.08
CA LEU A 136 -7.08 4.79 24.67
C LEU A 136 -6.93 3.41 24.03
N LYS A 137 -8.07 2.76 23.78
CA LYS A 137 -8.12 1.49 23.05
C LYS A 137 -8.29 1.80 21.57
N TRP A 138 -7.44 1.23 20.73
CA TRP A 138 -7.58 1.34 19.28
C TRP A 138 -8.56 0.30 18.74
N TYR A 139 -8.51 -0.91 19.27
CA TYR A 139 -9.28 -2.04 18.80
C TYR A 139 -10.01 -2.72 19.97
N ASP A 140 -11.26 -3.10 19.73
CA ASP A 140 -12.08 -3.88 20.64
C ASP A 140 -12.24 -5.32 20.13
N PRO A 141 -11.58 -6.30 20.77
CA PRO A 141 -11.67 -7.69 20.38
C PRO A 141 -13.07 -8.29 20.52
N ALA A 142 -13.92 -7.74 21.39
CA ALA A 142 -15.27 -8.27 21.60
C ALA A 142 -16.20 -7.99 20.42
N THR A 143 -16.01 -6.84 19.77
CA THR A 143 -16.82 -6.41 18.61
C THR A 143 -16.09 -6.60 17.28
N ASN A 144 -14.81 -6.96 17.30
CA ASN A 144 -13.94 -7.01 16.12
C ASN A 144 -13.90 -5.67 15.37
N ARG A 145 -13.82 -4.55 16.11
CA ARG A 145 -13.85 -3.19 15.54
C ARG A 145 -12.73 -2.33 16.07
N PHE A 146 -12.20 -1.47 15.19
CA PHE A 146 -11.48 -0.29 15.62
C PHE A 146 -12.44 0.72 16.24
N THR A 147 -11.97 1.47 17.23
CA THR A 147 -12.75 2.46 17.97
C THR A 147 -12.80 3.81 17.27
N SER A 148 -11.93 4.05 16.29
CA SER A 148 -11.82 5.32 15.58
C SER A 148 -11.01 5.24 14.29
N LEU A 149 -11.31 6.14 13.36
CA LEU A 149 -10.47 6.55 12.22
C LEU A 149 -9.27 7.40 12.63
N TYR A 150 -9.30 8.01 13.81
CA TYR A 150 -8.19 8.80 14.35
C TYR A 150 -7.61 8.08 15.56
N LEU A 151 -6.49 7.42 15.35
CA LEU A 151 -5.79 6.59 16.32
C LEU A 151 -4.44 7.22 16.68
N GLY A 152 -4.12 7.21 17.97
CA GLY A 152 -2.87 7.73 18.46
C GLY A 152 -2.61 7.33 19.89
N THR A 153 -1.38 7.54 20.33
CA THR A 153 -0.94 7.13 21.67
C THR A 153 -1.41 8.07 22.76
N ARG A 154 -1.99 9.22 22.39
CA ARG A 154 -2.58 10.19 23.32
C ARG A 154 -3.99 10.62 22.95
N TYR A 155 -4.55 10.09 21.87
CA TYR A 155 -5.83 10.53 21.34
C TYR A 155 -6.51 9.42 20.54
N VAL A 156 -7.81 9.28 20.75
CA VAL A 156 -8.74 8.48 19.95
C VAL A 156 -10.01 9.30 19.79
N ASP A 157 -10.57 9.40 18.58
CA ASP A 157 -11.84 10.10 18.34
C ASP A 157 -13.01 9.11 18.23
N PRO A 158 -13.74 8.82 19.33
CA PRO A 158 -14.83 7.85 19.28
C PRO A 158 -16.01 8.30 18.42
N SER A 159 -16.10 9.58 18.03
CA SER A 159 -17.14 10.09 17.12
C SER A 159 -16.90 9.69 15.66
N LYS A 160 -15.75 9.06 15.37
CA LYS A 160 -15.30 8.63 14.04
C LYS A 160 -15.05 7.13 14.02
N SER A 161 -16.01 6.33 14.50
CA SER A 161 -15.82 4.90 14.78
C SER A 161 -16.11 3.97 13.60
N LEU A 162 -16.46 4.52 12.43
CA LEU A 162 -16.72 3.73 11.24
C LEU A 162 -15.48 2.94 10.79
N ASN A 163 -15.63 1.62 10.66
CA ASN A 163 -14.55 0.74 10.25
C ASN A 163 -14.49 0.63 8.72
N ILE A 164 -13.71 1.48 8.07
CA ILE A 164 -13.53 1.54 6.61
C ILE A 164 -12.37 0.67 6.11
N ALA A 165 -12.28 0.44 4.79
CA ALA A 165 -11.24 -0.38 4.15
C ALA A 165 -9.80 0.05 4.51
N GLU A 166 -9.57 1.33 4.82
CA GLU A 166 -8.26 1.84 5.24
C GLU A 166 -7.73 1.21 6.54
N HIS A 167 -8.62 0.68 7.40
CA HIS A 167 -8.19 -0.05 8.59
C HIS A 167 -7.42 -1.33 8.27
N LEU A 168 -7.55 -1.89 7.05
CA LEU A 168 -6.71 -3.01 6.61
C LEU A 168 -5.23 -2.62 6.53
N ARG A 169 -4.91 -1.33 6.43
CA ARG A 169 -3.53 -0.85 6.55
C ARG A 169 -2.95 -1.11 7.95
N LEU A 170 -3.77 -1.09 9.00
CA LEU A 170 -3.35 -1.48 10.37
C LEU A 170 -3.15 -3.00 10.50
N VAL A 171 -3.89 -3.81 9.74
CA VAL A 171 -3.61 -5.26 9.63
C VAL A 171 -2.23 -5.47 9.01
N ARG A 172 -1.87 -4.72 7.96
CA ARG A 172 -0.52 -4.76 7.37
C ARG A 172 0.55 -4.31 8.36
N LEU A 173 0.30 -3.28 9.17
CA LEU A 173 1.21 -2.88 10.25
C LEU A 173 1.38 -4.00 11.28
N ALA A 174 0.29 -4.61 11.75
CA ALA A 174 0.32 -5.73 12.68
C ALA A 174 1.12 -6.92 12.11
N TRP A 175 0.90 -7.24 10.83
CA TRP A 175 1.61 -8.31 10.12
C TRP A 175 3.12 -8.08 10.11
N LEU A 176 3.55 -6.87 9.71
CA LEU A 176 4.97 -6.49 9.68
C LEU A 176 5.58 -6.47 11.09
N GLY A 177 4.85 -5.95 12.07
CA GLY A 177 5.28 -5.96 13.47
C GLY A 177 5.48 -7.38 13.99
N LEU A 178 4.56 -8.30 13.70
CA LEU A 178 4.67 -9.71 14.07
C LEU A 178 5.87 -10.38 13.38
N ALA A 179 6.07 -10.16 12.08
CA ALA A 179 7.23 -10.65 11.34
C ALA A 179 8.56 -10.14 11.91
N CYS A 180 8.56 -8.95 12.52
CA CYS A 180 9.72 -8.38 13.21
C CYS A 180 9.86 -8.83 14.68
N GLY A 181 9.11 -9.83 15.13
CA GLY A 181 9.16 -10.36 16.50
C GLY A 181 8.30 -9.58 17.51
N GLY A 182 7.22 -8.95 17.05
CA GLY A 182 6.25 -8.23 17.88
C GLY A 182 5.35 -9.14 18.71
N ASN A 183 4.37 -8.56 19.40
CA ASN A 183 3.44 -9.28 20.28
C ASN A 183 2.71 -10.41 19.52
N PRO A 184 2.81 -11.69 19.95
CA PRO A 184 2.09 -12.81 19.34
C PRO A 184 0.56 -12.64 19.31
N GLY A 185 -0.02 -11.86 20.23
CA GLY A 185 -1.44 -11.51 20.25
C GLY A 185 -1.93 -10.80 18.98
N LEU A 186 -1.01 -10.18 18.22
CA LEU A 186 -1.32 -9.60 16.91
C LEU A 186 -1.84 -10.65 15.93
N ALA A 187 -1.42 -11.92 16.02
CA ALA A 187 -1.89 -12.97 15.12
C ALA A 187 -3.40 -13.21 15.23
N GLY A 188 -3.95 -13.16 16.45
CA GLY A 188 -5.38 -13.28 16.69
C GLY A 188 -6.17 -12.11 16.10
N PHE A 189 -5.68 -10.88 16.31
CA PHE A 189 -6.24 -9.67 15.70
C PHE A 189 -6.23 -9.73 14.18
N ILE A 190 -5.05 -10.01 13.58
CA ILE A 190 -4.87 -10.10 12.13
C ILE A 190 -5.92 -11.05 11.57
N LYS A 191 -5.97 -12.30 12.07
CA LYS A 191 -6.88 -13.32 11.58
C LYS A 191 -8.35 -12.89 11.72
N ALA A 192 -8.77 -12.44 12.90
CA ALA A 192 -10.17 -12.10 13.15
C ALA A 192 -10.65 -10.93 12.27
N TYR A 193 -9.89 -9.85 12.23
CA TYR A 193 -10.29 -8.63 11.52
C TYR A 193 -10.21 -8.81 10.01
N SER A 194 -9.11 -9.38 9.48
CA SER A 194 -8.97 -9.56 8.04
C SER A 194 -9.92 -10.62 7.48
N HIS A 195 -10.22 -11.68 8.24
CA HIS A 195 -11.14 -12.72 7.78
C HIS A 195 -12.57 -12.17 7.62
N GLU A 196 -13.03 -11.31 8.54
CA GLU A 196 -14.35 -10.68 8.40
C GLU A 196 -14.42 -9.83 7.12
N TRP A 197 -13.41 -8.99 6.88
CA TRP A 197 -13.31 -8.21 5.64
C TRP A 197 -13.27 -9.09 4.40
N ALA A 198 -12.39 -10.10 4.37
CA ALA A 198 -12.28 -11.02 3.24
C ALA A 198 -13.60 -11.76 2.98
N SER A 199 -14.29 -12.21 4.03
CA SER A 199 -15.58 -12.88 3.90
C SER A 199 -16.63 -11.95 3.29
N GLN A 200 -16.74 -10.70 3.77
CA GLN A 200 -17.70 -9.74 3.21
C GLN A 200 -17.36 -9.37 1.77
N VAL A 201 -16.08 -9.16 1.45
CA VAL A 201 -15.64 -8.93 0.08
C VAL A 201 -15.94 -10.13 -0.80
N ALA A 202 -15.64 -11.37 -0.37
CA ALA A 202 -15.84 -12.56 -1.20
C ALA A 202 -17.33 -12.88 -1.43
N SER A 203 -18.17 -12.75 -0.41
CA SER A 203 -19.55 -13.25 -0.42
C SER A 203 -20.65 -12.18 -0.54
N GLY A 204 -20.33 -10.89 -0.33
CA GLY A 204 -21.33 -9.82 -0.36
C GLY A 204 -21.92 -9.58 -1.75
N ASP A 205 -23.01 -8.82 -1.88
CA ASP A 205 -23.54 -8.43 -3.19
C ASP A 205 -22.64 -7.37 -3.85
N GLU A 206 -22.08 -6.47 -3.05
CA GLU A 206 -21.10 -5.46 -3.47
C GLU A 206 -19.80 -5.59 -2.67
N ILE A 207 -18.73 -4.94 -3.13
CA ILE A 207 -17.49 -4.83 -2.37
C ILE A 207 -17.70 -3.79 -1.23
N PRO A 208 -17.55 -4.16 0.05
CA PRO A 208 -17.84 -3.27 1.18
C PRO A 208 -16.89 -2.07 1.22
N LEU A 209 -17.38 -0.88 1.58
CA LEU A 209 -16.51 0.26 1.90
C LEU A 209 -16.24 0.39 3.39
N TYR A 210 -17.11 -0.19 4.21
CA TYR A 210 -17.03 -0.27 5.65
C TYR A 210 -17.66 -1.56 6.17
N LEU A 211 -17.16 -2.06 7.30
CA LEU A 211 -17.79 -3.18 7.99
C LEU A 211 -19.14 -2.75 8.55
N GLY A 212 -20.18 -3.54 8.26
CA GLY A 212 -21.57 -3.25 8.65
C GLY A 212 -22.49 -3.01 7.45
N GLU A 213 -21.95 -2.75 6.26
CA GLU A 213 -22.74 -2.41 5.06
C GLU A 213 -23.79 -3.49 4.68
N PHE A 214 -23.46 -4.77 4.88
CA PHE A 214 -24.32 -5.91 4.52
C PHE A 214 -24.95 -6.63 5.71
N THR A 215 -24.43 -6.41 6.93
CA THR A 215 -24.96 -7.01 8.16
C THR A 215 -25.95 -6.09 8.87
N GLU A 216 -26.14 -4.86 8.38
CA GLU A 216 -27.09 -3.92 8.93
C GLU A 216 -28.53 -4.26 8.52
N PRO A 217 -29.40 -4.58 9.48
CA PRO A 217 -30.76 -5.03 9.21
C PRO A 217 -31.69 -3.91 8.74
N ASP A 218 -31.28 -2.65 8.86
CA ASP A 218 -32.10 -1.46 8.60
C ASP A 218 -31.48 -0.58 7.50
N ALA A 219 -32.27 -0.25 6.48
CA ALA A 219 -31.89 0.65 5.39
C ALA A 219 -31.51 2.06 5.88
N SER A 220 -32.09 2.52 6.99
CA SER A 220 -31.82 3.82 7.61
C SER A 220 -30.43 3.86 8.25
N GLN A 221 -30.02 2.80 8.95
CA GLN A 221 -28.64 2.66 9.45
C GLN A 221 -27.64 2.66 8.28
N ARG A 222 -27.92 1.91 7.22
CA ARG A 222 -27.06 1.85 6.04
C ARG A 222 -26.89 3.24 5.40
N ALA A 223 -27.98 3.98 5.25
CA ALA A 223 -27.94 5.35 4.71
C ALA A 223 -27.15 6.31 5.62
N ARG A 224 -27.26 6.18 6.94
CA ARG A 224 -26.46 6.97 7.90
C ARG A 224 -24.98 6.69 7.77
N ASN A 225 -24.58 5.41 7.76
CA ASN A 225 -23.18 5.03 7.62
C ASN A 225 -22.62 5.44 6.26
N GLN A 226 -23.42 5.35 5.19
CA GLN A 226 -22.99 5.80 3.88
C GLN A 226 -22.79 7.32 3.84
N ALA A 227 -23.65 8.10 4.50
CA ALA A 227 -23.47 9.54 4.64
C ALA A 227 -22.24 9.90 5.51
N GLU A 228 -22.01 9.15 6.59
CA GLU A 228 -20.82 9.28 7.43
C GLU A 228 -19.55 8.96 6.64
N PHE A 229 -19.52 7.81 5.94
CA PHE A 229 -18.44 7.43 5.04
C PHE A 229 -18.18 8.50 3.99
N ALA A 230 -19.21 9.03 3.33
CA ALA A 230 -19.05 10.04 2.30
C ALA A 230 -18.44 11.34 2.87
N LYS A 231 -18.90 11.77 4.06
CA LYS A 231 -18.34 12.93 4.77
C LYS A 231 -16.87 12.71 5.13
N ASP A 232 -16.57 11.52 5.64
CA ASP A 232 -15.25 11.13 6.09
C ASP A 232 -14.30 10.99 4.91
N ALA A 233 -14.65 10.20 3.89
CA ALA A 233 -13.91 10.04 2.65
C ALA A 233 -13.63 11.38 1.95
N GLN A 234 -14.58 12.32 1.93
CA GLN A 234 -14.34 13.68 1.39
C GLN A 234 -13.38 14.51 2.25
N SER A 235 -13.32 14.27 3.56
CA SER A 235 -12.38 14.94 4.47
C SER A 235 -10.96 14.38 4.40
N PHE A 236 -10.82 13.08 4.09
CA PHE A 236 -9.53 12.39 3.94
C PHE A 236 -8.95 12.50 2.54
N VAL A 237 -9.82 12.44 1.53
CA VAL A 237 -9.44 12.25 0.12
C VAL A 237 -10.07 13.39 -0.66
N GLY A 238 -9.31 14.46 -0.90
CA GLY A 238 -9.66 15.48 -1.90
C GLY A 238 -9.86 14.93 -3.33
N ALA A 239 -9.62 13.62 -3.52
CA ALA A 239 -9.82 12.82 -4.72
C ALA A 239 -10.86 11.68 -4.56
N ALA A 240 -11.69 11.66 -3.51
CA ALA A 240 -12.71 10.63 -3.35
C ALA A 240 -13.64 10.61 -4.59
N PRO A 241 -14.02 9.43 -5.09
CA PRO A 241 -14.95 9.34 -6.19
C PRO A 241 -16.26 10.04 -5.84
N LYS A 242 -16.72 10.95 -6.72
CA LYS A 242 -17.99 11.68 -6.53
C LYS A 242 -19.22 10.76 -6.58
N GLN A 243 -19.05 9.56 -7.15
CA GLN A 243 -20.09 8.54 -7.26
C GLN A 243 -19.52 7.21 -6.78
N ILE A 244 -20.28 6.50 -5.97
CA ILE A 244 -19.96 5.14 -5.53
C ILE A 244 -20.56 4.15 -6.52
N THR A 245 -19.70 3.34 -7.13
CA THR A 245 -20.02 2.30 -8.11
C THR A 245 -19.24 1.03 -7.76
N PRO A 246 -19.57 -0.16 -8.31
CA PRO A 246 -18.78 -1.36 -8.11
C PRO A 246 -17.28 -1.14 -8.42
N ARG A 247 -17.01 -0.37 -9.47
CA ARG A 247 -15.67 0.05 -9.88
C ARG A 247 -14.95 0.85 -8.79
N THR A 248 -15.54 1.93 -8.32
CA THR A 248 -14.88 2.82 -7.36
C THR A 248 -14.70 2.16 -6.00
N ARG A 249 -15.59 1.22 -5.62
CA ARG A 249 -15.42 0.37 -4.44
C ARG A 249 -14.14 -0.46 -4.53
N ALA A 250 -13.91 -1.13 -5.66
CA ALA A 250 -12.71 -1.90 -5.88
C ALA A 250 -11.44 -1.03 -5.96
N GLU A 251 -11.51 0.15 -6.59
CA GLU A 251 -10.39 1.11 -6.65
C GLU A 251 -9.94 1.55 -5.24
N ILE A 252 -10.88 1.79 -4.32
CA ILE A 252 -10.56 2.14 -2.93
C ILE A 252 -9.80 1.00 -2.24
N HIS A 253 -10.20 -0.25 -2.44
CA HIS A 253 -9.47 -1.40 -1.90
C HIS A 253 -8.07 -1.55 -2.51
N VAL A 254 -7.94 -1.34 -3.82
CA VAL A 254 -6.65 -1.38 -4.52
C VAL A 254 -5.72 -0.29 -3.99
N ALA A 255 -6.20 0.94 -3.83
CA ALA A 255 -5.43 2.06 -3.29
C ALA A 255 -4.92 1.76 -1.86
N ASN A 256 -5.71 1.04 -1.07
CA ASN A 256 -5.34 0.60 0.27
C ASN A 256 -4.43 -0.64 0.30
N GLY A 257 -4.09 -1.23 -0.85
CA GLY A 257 -3.28 -2.45 -0.94
C GLY A 257 -4.00 -3.70 -0.42
N THR A 258 -5.34 -3.68 -0.35
CA THR A 258 -6.15 -4.78 0.20
C THR A 258 -5.91 -6.11 -0.52
N PRO A 259 -5.93 -6.19 -1.88
CA PRO A 259 -5.76 -7.47 -2.56
C PRO A 259 -4.40 -8.10 -2.30
N GLY A 260 -3.33 -7.30 -2.27
CA GLY A 260 -1.98 -7.78 -1.94
C GLY A 260 -1.89 -8.31 -0.51
N LEU A 261 -2.53 -7.63 0.46
CA LEU A 261 -2.62 -8.12 1.83
C LEU A 261 -3.36 -9.45 1.91
N PHE A 262 -4.50 -9.59 1.24
CA PHE A 262 -5.25 -10.85 1.21
C PHE A 262 -4.46 -11.98 0.57
N MET A 263 -3.77 -11.75 -0.55
CA MET A 263 -2.90 -12.78 -1.14
C MET A 263 -1.76 -13.20 -0.20
N ALA A 264 -1.16 -12.27 0.55
CA ALA A 264 -0.16 -12.59 1.56
C ALA A 264 -0.75 -13.44 2.70
N LEU A 265 -1.96 -13.08 3.17
CA LEU A 265 -2.68 -13.85 4.20
C LEU A 265 -3.06 -15.24 3.71
N HIS A 266 -3.50 -15.39 2.45
CA HIS A 266 -3.73 -16.68 1.82
C HIS A 266 -2.44 -17.51 1.79
N ALA A 267 -1.32 -16.93 1.36
CA ALA A 267 -0.05 -17.64 1.27
C ALA A 267 0.39 -18.22 2.63
N ALA A 268 0.12 -17.48 3.72
CA ALA A 268 0.46 -17.89 5.07
C ALA A 268 -0.53 -18.86 5.72
N THR A 269 -1.83 -18.73 5.44
CA THR A 269 -2.89 -19.50 6.13
C THR A 269 -3.49 -20.62 5.30
N ARG A 270 -3.32 -20.56 3.96
CA ARG A 270 -4.00 -21.39 2.95
C ARG A 270 -5.52 -21.27 2.95
N ASP A 271 -6.08 -20.28 3.62
CA ASP A 271 -7.51 -20.00 3.62
C ASP A 271 -7.91 -19.36 2.29
N LEU A 272 -8.85 -19.98 1.58
CA LEU A 272 -9.27 -19.56 0.24
C LEU A 272 -10.10 -18.29 0.25
N VAL A 273 -10.76 -17.94 1.37
CA VAL A 273 -11.59 -16.73 1.44
C VAL A 273 -10.80 -15.46 1.10
N TYR A 274 -9.52 -15.42 1.49
CA TYR A 274 -8.63 -14.32 1.15
C TYR A 274 -8.32 -14.27 -0.35
N LEU A 275 -8.08 -15.43 -0.97
CA LEU A 275 -7.78 -15.49 -2.39
C LEU A 275 -9.02 -15.12 -3.23
N ASP A 276 -10.19 -15.60 -2.83
CA ASP A 276 -11.48 -15.27 -3.44
C ASP A 276 -11.76 -13.76 -3.33
N ALA A 277 -11.53 -13.18 -2.16
CA ALA A 277 -11.69 -11.74 -1.93
C ALA A 277 -10.73 -10.90 -2.79
N ALA A 278 -9.44 -11.29 -2.85
CA ALA A 278 -8.45 -10.61 -3.67
C ALA A 278 -8.81 -10.66 -5.16
N GLU A 279 -9.21 -11.83 -5.66
CA GLU A 279 -9.66 -12.00 -7.04
C GLU A 279 -10.84 -11.10 -7.37
N ARG A 280 -11.88 -11.10 -6.53
CA ARG A 280 -13.08 -10.29 -6.77
C ARG A 280 -12.75 -8.80 -6.93
N VAL A 281 -11.90 -8.26 -6.06
CA VAL A 281 -11.48 -6.85 -6.16
C VAL A 281 -10.73 -6.61 -7.47
N VAL A 282 -9.74 -7.45 -7.81
CA VAL A 282 -8.90 -7.24 -9.00
C VAL A 282 -9.71 -7.39 -10.29
N VAL A 283 -10.55 -8.43 -10.42
CA VAL A 283 -11.39 -8.65 -11.61
C VAL A 283 -12.31 -7.47 -11.88
N THR A 284 -12.86 -6.85 -10.82
CA THR A 284 -13.76 -5.69 -10.94
C THR A 284 -13.10 -4.47 -11.60
N VAL A 285 -11.77 -4.32 -11.47
CA VAL A 285 -11.02 -3.20 -12.08
C VAL A 285 -10.15 -3.61 -13.27
N LEU A 286 -10.03 -4.91 -13.56
CA LEU A 286 -9.13 -5.42 -14.60
C LEU A 286 -9.46 -4.86 -15.99
N GLY A 287 -10.74 -4.71 -16.31
CA GLY A 287 -11.21 -4.17 -17.59
C GLY A 287 -10.85 -2.69 -17.83
N GLN A 288 -10.28 -1.99 -16.86
CA GLN A 288 -9.87 -0.60 -16.98
C GLN A 288 -8.40 -0.45 -17.39
N LEU A 289 -7.64 -1.54 -17.38
CA LEU A 289 -6.25 -1.49 -17.72
C LEU A 289 -6.08 -1.19 -19.21
N GLY A 290 -5.62 0.02 -19.53
CA GLY A 290 -5.10 0.33 -20.85
C GLY A 290 -3.79 -0.40 -21.17
N SER A 291 -3.16 -0.97 -20.15
CA SER A 291 -1.96 -1.81 -20.26
C SER A 291 -1.93 -2.83 -19.12
N PRO A 292 -1.59 -4.11 -19.37
CA PRO A 292 -1.41 -5.11 -18.32
C PRO A 292 -0.22 -4.82 -17.40
N TYR A 293 0.63 -3.85 -17.74
CA TYR A 293 1.73 -3.37 -16.90
C TYR A 293 1.34 -2.15 -16.05
N ALA A 294 0.07 -1.75 -16.07
CA ALA A 294 -0.40 -0.63 -15.25
C ALA A 294 -0.40 -1.02 -13.77
N HIS A 295 0.59 -0.52 -13.02
CA HIS A 295 0.70 -0.71 -11.59
C HIS A 295 -0.39 0.09 -10.84
N PRO A 296 -0.96 -0.42 -9.72
CA PRO A 296 -0.70 -1.74 -9.12
C PRO A 296 -1.54 -2.90 -9.70
N VAL A 297 -2.62 -2.61 -10.43
CA VAL A 297 -3.61 -3.64 -10.81
C VAL A 297 -3.02 -4.72 -11.72
N GLY A 298 -2.11 -4.37 -12.63
CA GLY A 298 -1.42 -5.32 -13.49
C GLY A 298 -0.57 -6.34 -12.71
N ASP A 299 0.18 -5.87 -11.72
CA ASP A 299 0.96 -6.75 -10.83
C ASP A 299 0.05 -7.67 -10.00
N LEU A 300 -1.03 -7.12 -9.44
CA LEU A 300 -2.01 -7.93 -8.70
C LEU A 300 -2.66 -9.01 -9.58
N ALA A 301 -3.00 -8.68 -10.83
CA ALA A 301 -3.54 -9.64 -11.80
C ALA A 301 -2.52 -10.74 -12.12
N TRP A 302 -1.24 -10.38 -12.28
CA TRP A 302 -0.16 -11.34 -12.48
C TRP A 302 0.01 -12.29 -11.30
N GLN A 303 -0.03 -11.78 -10.06
CA GLN A 303 0.03 -12.61 -8.85
C GLN A 303 -1.13 -13.61 -8.78
N LEU A 304 -2.36 -13.17 -9.10
CA LEU A 304 -3.54 -14.05 -9.16
C LEU A 304 -3.46 -15.09 -10.29
N HIS A 305 -2.89 -14.73 -11.44
CA HIS A 305 -2.62 -15.68 -12.51
C HIS A 305 -1.64 -16.77 -12.05
N ARG A 306 -0.56 -16.39 -11.37
CA ARG A 306 0.40 -17.36 -10.78
C ARG A 306 -0.23 -18.23 -9.69
N ALA A 307 -1.26 -17.74 -9.02
CA ALA A 307 -2.07 -18.52 -8.06
C ALA A 307 -3.17 -19.37 -8.74
N GLY A 308 -3.25 -19.39 -10.07
CA GLY A 308 -4.20 -20.20 -10.83
C GLY A 308 -5.63 -19.63 -10.91
N ARG A 309 -5.85 -18.39 -10.49
CA ARG A 309 -7.20 -17.78 -10.45
C ARG A 309 -7.60 -17.08 -11.75
N LEU A 310 -6.62 -16.56 -12.50
CA LEU A 310 -6.86 -15.86 -13.77
C LEU A 310 -6.20 -16.61 -14.95
N PRO A 311 -6.58 -17.86 -15.26
CA PRO A 311 -5.93 -18.63 -16.33
C PRO A 311 -6.06 -17.95 -17.71
N GLY A 312 -7.17 -17.24 -17.94
CA GLY A 312 -7.41 -16.48 -19.17
C GLY A 312 -6.55 -15.22 -19.33
N LEU A 313 -5.86 -14.76 -18.27
CA LEU A 313 -5.02 -13.56 -18.35
C LEU A 313 -3.88 -13.73 -19.37
N ALA A 314 -3.35 -14.94 -19.54
CA ALA A 314 -2.31 -15.22 -20.53
C ALA A 314 -2.74 -14.83 -21.95
N ALA A 315 -3.99 -15.12 -22.33
CA ALA A 315 -4.52 -14.75 -23.64
C ALA A 315 -4.68 -13.22 -23.81
N THR A 316 -4.91 -12.49 -22.72
CA THR A 316 -4.95 -11.01 -22.71
C THR A 316 -3.54 -10.40 -22.71
N LEU A 317 -2.56 -11.11 -22.14
CA LEU A 317 -1.15 -10.69 -22.13
C LEU A 317 -0.46 -10.91 -23.47
N GLU A 318 -0.80 -11.98 -24.21
CA GLU A 318 -0.15 -12.32 -25.47
C GLU A 318 -0.19 -11.20 -26.53
N PRO A 319 -1.29 -10.48 -26.76
CA PRO A 319 -1.30 -9.33 -27.67
C PRO A 319 -0.38 -8.18 -27.21
N VAL A 320 -0.23 -7.99 -25.90
CA VAL A 320 0.65 -6.94 -25.36
C VAL A 320 2.10 -7.38 -25.41
N LYS A 321 2.38 -8.64 -25.09
CA LYS A 321 3.69 -9.25 -25.29
C LYS A 321 4.08 -9.21 -26.76
N ALA A 322 3.19 -9.56 -27.68
CA ALA A 322 3.44 -9.44 -29.12
C ALA A 322 3.70 -7.99 -29.56
N ARG A 323 3.00 -7.00 -28.97
CA ARG A 323 3.31 -5.58 -29.18
C ARG A 323 4.66 -5.18 -28.59
N LEU A 324 4.98 -5.66 -27.39
CA LEU A 324 6.27 -5.44 -26.74
C LEU A 324 7.41 -6.09 -27.53
N ASP A 325 7.23 -7.30 -28.02
CA ASP A 325 8.18 -8.04 -28.87
C ASP A 325 8.33 -7.34 -30.23
N ALA A 326 7.24 -6.81 -30.79
CA ALA A 326 7.27 -6.01 -32.02
C ALA A 326 8.03 -4.68 -31.81
N ILE A 327 8.05 -4.13 -30.60
CA ILE A 327 8.89 -2.98 -30.24
C ILE A 327 10.21 -3.35 -29.55
N ALA A 328 10.45 -4.63 -29.25
CA ALA A 328 11.66 -5.06 -28.54
C ALA A 328 12.89 -4.89 -29.44
N GLY A 329 12.73 -4.87 -30.76
CA GLY A 329 13.76 -4.48 -31.73
C GLY A 329 13.92 -2.97 -31.94
N HIS A 330 13.09 -2.15 -31.29
CA HIS A 330 13.10 -0.70 -31.39
C HIS A 330 13.59 -0.09 -30.07
N ALA A 331 14.53 0.86 -30.13
CA ALA A 331 14.94 1.56 -28.92
C ALA A 331 13.81 2.49 -28.44
N LEU A 332 13.63 2.60 -27.14
CA LEU A 332 12.88 3.70 -26.56
C LEU A 332 13.82 4.89 -26.36
N ALA A 333 13.80 5.87 -27.28
CA ALA A 333 14.43 7.15 -27.02
C ALA A 333 13.58 7.99 -26.06
N ILE A 334 13.93 8.04 -24.77
CA ILE A 334 13.32 8.97 -23.81
C ILE A 334 13.97 10.35 -24.01
N LYS A 335 13.31 11.23 -24.77
CA LYS A 335 13.76 12.62 -24.92
C LYS A 335 13.36 13.45 -23.71
N ILE A 336 14.32 13.72 -22.81
CA ILE A 336 14.12 14.68 -21.72
C ILE A 336 14.15 16.10 -22.30
N VAL A 337 13.01 16.78 -22.31
CA VAL A 337 12.92 18.20 -22.66
C VAL A 337 13.51 19.02 -21.50
N ARG A 338 14.79 19.37 -21.60
CA ARG A 338 15.44 20.30 -20.65
C ARG A 338 14.85 21.71 -20.86
N GLY A 339 14.44 22.36 -19.77
CA GLY A 339 13.92 23.73 -19.80
C GLY A 339 12.46 23.90 -19.39
N ILE A 340 11.76 22.83 -18.96
CA ILE A 340 10.43 22.98 -18.36
C ILE A 340 10.60 23.66 -17.00
N ARG A 341 10.26 24.95 -16.93
CA ARG A 341 10.05 25.64 -15.66
C ARG A 341 8.73 25.14 -15.09
N TRP A 342 8.80 24.43 -13.96
CA TRP A 342 7.63 24.18 -13.14
C TRP A 342 7.12 25.54 -12.64
N GLN A 343 5.93 25.94 -13.10
CA GLN A 343 5.22 27.09 -12.53
C GLN A 343 4.48 26.66 -11.27
#